data_AF-Q4JVY8-F1
#
_entry.id   AF-Q4JVY8-F1
#
_cell.length_a   1.000
_cell.length_b   1.000
_cell.length_c   1.000
_cell.angle_alpha   90.00
_cell.angle_beta   90.00
_cell.angle_gamma   90.00
#
_symmetry.space_group_name_H-M   'P 1'
#
loop_
_entity.id
_entity.type
_entity.pdbx_description
1 polymer ?
#
loop_
_entity_poly.entity_id
_entity_poly.type
_entity_poly.pdbx_seq_one_letter_code
_entity_poly.pdbx_strand_id
1 'polypeptide(L)'
;MNSKYSIKIIVALVVFVAVVVAHAAVGLGSLWIITAGALAGVAGILAPERQPQEALEAPPKPSAVVSPVESLQEMRTRTKRLKQSIKLSGEQRQEFFADLDHFFRTCRDVVQEWDHLAADSLQEEKVRRIMDIYFPETCRILEEMPGVAHRQAVEDFRASLAVLQTEIDEVHKAILRDNLQELKDNRTFLELQFGVVRKPEE
;
A
#
# COMPACT_ATOMS: atom_id res chain seq x y z
N MET A 1 -2.75 29.15 14.61
CA MET A 1 -3.16 28.34 13.45
C MET A 1 -4.66 28.07 13.58
N ASN A 2 -5.46 28.44 12.58
CA ASN A 2 -6.92 28.46 12.68
C ASN A 2 -7.45 27.04 12.92
N SER A 3 -8.09 26.80 14.08
CA SER A 3 -8.70 25.52 14.51
C SER A 3 -9.55 24.83 13.42
N LYS A 4 -10.14 25.64 12.54
CA LYS A 4 -10.92 25.18 11.38
C LYS A 4 -10.12 24.37 10.34
N TYR A 5 -8.81 24.57 10.21
CA TYR A 5 -7.98 23.80 9.25
C TYR A 5 -7.59 22.43 9.80
N SER A 6 -7.29 22.33 11.09
CA SER A 6 -6.97 21.06 11.76
C SER A 6 -8.16 20.11 11.76
N ILE A 7 -9.37 20.61 12.00
CA ILE A 7 -10.61 19.80 11.94
C ILE A 7 -10.84 19.28 10.52
N LYS A 8 -10.62 20.12 9.48
CA LYS A 8 -10.81 19.70 8.09
C LYS A 8 -9.85 18.60 7.66
N ILE A 9 -8.59 18.65 8.09
CA ILE A 9 -7.59 17.64 7.77
C ILE A 9 -7.92 16.31 8.48
N ILE A 10 -8.32 16.36 9.75
CA ILE A 10 -8.74 15.17 10.50
C ILE A 10 -9.97 14.54 9.86
N VAL A 11 -10.96 15.35 9.46
CA VAL A 11 -12.16 14.86 8.76
C VAL A 11 -11.80 14.25 7.42
N ALA A 12 -10.91 14.87 6.63
CA ALA A 12 -10.47 14.31 5.35
C ALA A 12 -9.77 12.96 5.52
N LEU A 13 -8.94 12.82 6.56
CA LEU A 13 -8.23 11.59 6.87
C LEU A 13 -9.18 10.48 7.35
N VAL A 14 -10.12 10.79 8.25
CA VAL A 14 -11.15 9.83 8.70
C VAL A 14 -12.02 9.36 7.52
N VAL A 15 -12.39 10.29 6.63
CA VAL A 15 -13.15 9.94 5.42
C VAL A 15 -12.31 9.06 4.49
N PHE A 16 -11.04 9.36 4.29
CA PHE A 16 -10.15 8.55 3.46
C PHE A 16 -10.01 7.13 4.02
N VAL A 17 -9.75 6.98 5.33
CA VAL A 17 -9.66 5.68 6.01
C VAL A 17 -10.98 4.92 5.92
N ALA A 18 -12.12 5.58 6.16
CA ALA A 18 -13.42 4.95 6.05
C ALA A 18 -13.73 4.48 4.63
N VAL A 19 -13.32 5.26 3.62
CA VAL A 19 -13.45 4.89 2.20
C VAL A 19 -12.57 3.68 1.91
N VAL A 20 -11.30 3.69 2.30
CA VAL A 20 -10.38 2.55 2.09
C VAL A 20 -10.90 1.26 2.75
N VAL A 21 -11.37 1.33 4.00
CA VAL A 21 -11.93 0.19 4.74
C VAL A 21 -13.23 -0.32 4.12
N ALA A 22 -14.12 0.59 3.71
CA ALA A 22 -15.35 0.21 3.01
C ALA A 22 -15.06 -0.41 1.63
N HIS A 23 -13.99 0.00 0.95
CA HIS A 23 -13.60 -0.57 -0.35
C HIS A 23 -12.97 -1.96 -0.19
N ALA A 24 -12.14 -2.16 0.84
CA ALA A 24 -11.54 -3.45 1.15
C ALA A 24 -12.60 -4.52 1.52
N ALA A 25 -13.67 -4.12 2.22
CA ALA A 25 -14.72 -5.03 2.67
C ALA A 25 -15.67 -5.52 1.57
N VAL A 26 -15.84 -4.77 0.48
CA VAL A 26 -16.89 -5.04 -0.52
C VAL A 26 -16.35 -5.64 -1.82
N GLY A 27 -15.02 -5.69 -2.03
CA GLY A 27 -14.42 -6.41 -3.17
C GLY A 27 -14.88 -5.92 -4.56
N LEU A 28 -15.25 -4.64 -4.67
CA LEU A 28 -15.80 -4.06 -5.90
C LEU A 28 -14.67 -3.56 -6.81
N GLY A 29 -14.24 -4.43 -7.72
CA GLY A 29 -13.55 -4.00 -8.93
C GLY A 29 -14.38 -2.99 -9.74
N SER A 30 -13.70 -2.13 -10.50
CA SER A 30 -14.26 -1.28 -11.58
C SER A 30 -15.27 -0.15 -11.23
N LEU A 31 -15.56 0.18 -9.96
CA LEU A 31 -16.52 1.25 -9.61
C LEU A 31 -15.91 2.58 -9.14
N TRP A 32 -14.67 2.86 -9.55
CA TRP A 32 -13.98 4.13 -9.29
C TRP A 32 -14.73 5.39 -9.78
N ILE A 33 -15.59 5.27 -10.80
CA ILE A 33 -16.22 6.41 -11.49
C ILE A 33 -17.25 7.14 -10.60
N ILE A 34 -17.95 6.44 -9.71
CA ILE A 34 -19.02 7.04 -8.91
C ILE A 34 -18.46 7.67 -7.64
N THR A 35 -17.41 7.09 -7.05
CA THR A 35 -16.75 7.61 -5.84
C THR A 35 -16.02 8.93 -6.11
N ALA A 36 -15.45 9.11 -7.32
CA ALA A 36 -14.86 10.37 -7.75
C ALA A 36 -15.92 11.51 -7.84
N GLY A 37 -17.15 11.19 -8.21
CA GLY A 37 -18.26 12.15 -8.25
C GLY A 37 -18.72 12.61 -6.85
N ALA A 38 -18.66 11.75 -5.84
CA ALA A 38 -19.07 12.09 -4.48
C ALA A 38 -18.07 13.05 -3.78
N LEU A 39 -16.77 12.92 -4.07
CA LEU A 39 -15.74 13.87 -3.60
C LEU A 39 -15.84 15.24 -4.28
N ALA A 40 -16.29 15.30 -5.54
CA ALA A 40 -16.55 16.56 -6.23
C ALA A 40 -17.75 17.33 -5.65
N GLY A 41 -18.76 16.64 -5.10
CA GLY A 41 -19.94 17.26 -4.48
C GLY A 41 -19.64 18.06 -3.20
N VAL A 42 -18.61 17.68 -2.43
CA VAL A 42 -18.25 18.38 -1.18
C VAL A 42 -17.37 19.62 -1.47
N ALA A 43 -16.61 19.62 -2.56
CA ALA A 43 -15.79 20.76 -2.98
C ALA A 43 -16.62 21.93 -3.54
N GLY A 44 -17.78 21.63 -4.15
CA GLY A 44 -18.66 22.64 -4.77
C GLY A 44 -19.34 23.62 -3.80
N ILE A 45 -19.42 23.29 -2.50
CA ILE A 45 -20.04 24.18 -1.50
C ILE A 45 -19.06 25.28 -1.01
N LEU A 46 -17.75 25.16 -1.30
CA LEU A 46 -16.71 26.00 -0.69
C LEU A 46 -15.92 26.92 -1.64
N ALA A 47 -16.26 26.99 -2.94
CA ALA A 47 -15.52 27.83 -3.89
C ALA A 47 -16.39 28.99 -4.45
N PRO A 48 -15.95 30.25 -4.37
CA PRO A 48 -16.60 31.38 -5.04
C PRO A 48 -16.36 31.32 -6.56
N GLU A 49 -17.33 31.85 -7.31
CA GLU A 49 -17.38 31.85 -8.77
C GLU A 49 -16.08 32.27 -9.46
N ARG A 50 -15.46 31.33 -10.17
CA ARG A 50 -14.73 31.61 -11.41
C ARG A 50 -15.11 30.58 -12.48
N GLN A 51 -15.52 31.18 -13.60
CA GLN A 51 -15.78 30.72 -14.97
C GLN A 51 -15.19 29.38 -15.48
N PRO A 52 -15.78 28.84 -16.57
CA PRO A 52 -16.00 27.42 -16.82
C PRO A 52 -14.72 26.60 -16.92
N GLN A 53 -14.58 25.61 -16.03
CA GLN A 53 -13.57 24.57 -16.18
C GLN A 53 -13.98 23.63 -17.31
N GLU A 54 -13.21 23.71 -18.39
CA GLU A 54 -12.88 22.62 -19.30
C GLU A 54 -12.82 21.28 -18.55
N ALA A 55 -13.37 20.26 -19.20
CA ALA A 55 -13.55 18.90 -18.70
C ALA A 55 -12.36 18.42 -17.86
N LEU A 56 -12.62 18.15 -16.58
CA LEU A 56 -11.66 17.56 -15.64
C LEU A 56 -11.09 16.26 -16.24
N GLU A 57 -9.83 16.33 -16.64
CA GLU A 57 -9.03 15.17 -16.99
C GLU A 57 -8.94 14.21 -15.79
N ALA A 58 -9.02 12.91 -16.09
CA ALA A 58 -8.87 11.81 -15.14
C ALA A 58 -7.61 11.95 -14.28
N PRO A 59 -7.55 11.31 -13.08
CA PRO A 59 -6.31 11.23 -12.32
C PRO A 59 -5.18 10.70 -13.23
N PRO A 60 -3.94 11.22 -13.08
CA PRO A 60 -2.87 10.95 -14.03
C PRO A 60 -2.68 9.44 -14.17
N LYS A 61 -2.94 8.95 -15.37
CA LYS A 61 -2.53 7.62 -15.81
C LYS A 61 -1.04 7.48 -15.47
N PRO A 62 -0.58 6.37 -14.85
CA PRO A 62 0.83 6.19 -14.51
C PRO A 62 1.65 6.43 -15.76
N SER A 63 2.31 7.58 -15.81
CA SER A 63 3.12 7.98 -16.95
C SER A 63 4.50 7.47 -16.61
N ALA A 64 4.92 6.45 -17.37
CA ALA A 64 6.01 5.51 -17.12
C ALA A 64 5.67 4.37 -16.14
N VAL A 65 5.80 3.13 -16.63
CA VAL A 65 5.90 1.94 -15.78
C VAL A 65 7.22 2.08 -15.02
N VAL A 66 7.14 2.55 -13.78
CA VAL A 66 8.31 2.61 -12.88
C VAL A 66 8.74 1.17 -12.59
N SER A 67 10.04 0.91 -12.64
CA SER A 67 10.56 -0.42 -12.34
C SER A 67 10.29 -0.75 -10.87
N PRO A 68 9.85 -1.98 -10.52
CA PRO A 68 9.59 -2.35 -9.13
C PRO A 68 10.82 -2.18 -8.22
N VAL A 69 12.02 -2.29 -8.78
CA VAL A 69 13.28 -2.04 -8.07
C VAL A 69 13.46 -0.55 -7.74
N GLU A 70 13.09 0.34 -8.67
CA GLU A 70 13.13 1.79 -8.45
C GLU A 70 12.11 2.20 -7.39
N SER A 71 10.90 1.67 -7.47
CA SER A 71 9.85 1.84 -6.46
C SER A 71 10.35 1.42 -5.07
N LEU A 72 11.00 0.26 -4.97
CA LEU A 72 11.58 -0.22 -3.71
C LEU A 72 12.68 0.71 -3.18
N GLN A 73 13.52 1.26 -4.05
CA GLN A 73 14.58 2.19 -3.67
C GLN A 73 14.00 3.51 -3.16
N GLU A 74 12.94 4.02 -3.78
CA GLU A 74 12.22 5.21 -3.32
C GLU A 74 11.58 4.96 -1.95
N MET A 75 10.92 3.82 -1.76
CA MET A 75 10.37 3.42 -0.47
C MET A 75 11.42 3.36 0.63
N ARG A 76 12.61 2.80 0.34
CA ARG A 76 13.74 2.76 1.27
C ARG A 76 14.18 4.16 1.68
N THR A 77 14.26 5.07 0.71
CA THR A 77 14.65 6.46 0.92
C THR A 77 13.66 7.20 1.80
N ARG A 78 12.36 7.04 1.53
CA ARG A 78 11.26 7.62 2.33
C ARG A 78 11.24 7.06 3.74
N THR A 79 11.37 5.75 3.89
CA THR A 79 11.44 5.08 5.20
C THR A 79 12.59 5.65 6.04
N LYS A 80 13.78 5.80 5.43
CA LYS A 80 14.94 6.40 6.12
C LYS A 80 14.68 7.85 6.51
N ARG A 81 14.08 8.63 5.62
CA ARG A 81 13.72 10.04 5.88
C ARG A 81 12.73 10.16 7.04
N LEU A 82 11.65 9.38 7.04
CA LEU A 82 10.67 9.35 8.13
C LEU A 82 11.33 9.02 9.48
N LYS A 83 12.19 7.99 9.50
CA LYS A 83 12.94 7.62 10.72
C LYS A 83 13.85 8.72 11.25
N GLN A 84 14.28 9.65 10.38
CA GLN A 84 15.13 10.79 10.74
C GLN A 84 14.30 12.04 11.12
N SER A 85 13.16 12.27 10.49
CA SER A 85 12.34 13.47 10.67
C SER A 85 11.37 13.37 11.85
N ILE A 86 10.85 12.17 12.12
CA ILE A 86 9.86 11.91 13.15
C ILE A 86 10.49 12.00 14.55
N LYS A 87 9.94 12.87 15.40
CA LYS A 87 10.39 13.07 16.78
C LYS A 87 9.58 12.23 17.76
N LEU A 88 9.83 10.92 17.76
CA LEU A 88 9.30 9.98 18.76
C LEU A 88 10.39 9.59 19.77
N SER A 89 9.97 9.18 20.97
CA SER A 89 10.84 8.70 22.04
C SER A 89 10.34 7.37 22.61
N GLY A 90 11.25 6.63 23.26
CA GLY A 90 10.92 5.39 23.96
C GLY A 90 10.32 4.31 23.06
N GLU A 91 9.35 3.58 23.62
CA GLU A 91 8.64 2.45 23.00
C GLU A 91 7.93 2.85 21.69
N GLN A 92 7.26 4.01 21.67
CA GLN A 92 6.56 4.50 20.47
C GLN A 92 7.48 4.61 19.25
N ARG A 93 8.75 5.01 19.46
CA ARG A 93 9.74 5.08 18.39
C ARG A 93 10.13 3.68 17.89
N GLN A 94 10.29 2.73 18.81
CA GLN A 94 10.69 1.37 18.48
C GLN A 94 9.60 0.67 17.67
N GLU A 95 8.35 0.78 18.12
CA GLU A 95 7.20 0.22 17.40
C GLU A 95 7.06 0.83 16.00
N PHE A 96 7.06 2.17 15.89
CA PHE A 96 6.98 2.84 14.60
C PHE A 96 8.09 2.41 13.63
N PHE A 97 9.32 2.20 14.14
CA PHE A 97 10.44 1.75 13.31
C PHE A 97 10.29 0.29 12.90
N ALA A 98 9.78 -0.56 13.79
CA ALA A 98 9.51 -1.96 13.53
C ALA A 98 8.41 -2.13 12.47
N ASP A 99 7.32 -1.37 12.58
CA ASP A 99 6.21 -1.37 11.61
C ASP A 99 6.71 -1.00 10.20
N LEU A 100 7.49 0.08 10.10
CA LEU A 100 8.10 0.51 8.84
C LEU A 100 9.07 -0.54 8.25
N ASP A 101 9.92 -1.15 9.09
CA ASP A 101 10.86 -2.17 8.63
C ASP A 101 10.15 -3.46 8.22
N HIS A 102 9.08 -3.83 8.91
CA HIS A 102 8.27 -4.99 8.53
C HIS A 102 7.62 -4.77 7.17
N PHE A 103 6.99 -3.62 6.95
CA PHE A 103 6.39 -3.25 5.68
C PHE A 103 7.41 -3.24 4.54
N PHE A 104 8.53 -2.55 4.73
CA PHE A 104 9.58 -2.51 3.72
C PHE A 104 10.13 -3.90 3.37
N ARG A 105 10.36 -4.77 4.38
CA ARG A 105 10.83 -6.14 4.14
C ARG A 105 9.82 -6.95 3.34
N THR A 106 8.54 -6.86 3.68
CA THR A 106 7.50 -7.63 2.99
C THR A 106 7.37 -7.18 1.53
N CYS A 107 7.38 -5.87 1.26
CA CYS A 107 7.41 -5.36 -0.11
C CYS A 107 8.65 -5.82 -0.89
N ARG A 108 9.82 -5.86 -0.23
CA ARG A 108 11.05 -6.38 -0.85
C ARG A 108 10.93 -7.85 -1.22
N ASP A 109 10.39 -8.66 -0.32
CA ASP A 109 10.24 -10.10 -0.54
C ASP A 109 9.23 -10.35 -1.69
N VAL A 110 8.15 -9.57 -1.79
CA VAL A 110 7.23 -9.60 -2.95
C VAL A 110 7.91 -9.16 -4.26
N VAL A 111 8.73 -8.11 -4.23
CA VAL A 111 9.46 -7.62 -5.41
C VAL A 111 10.54 -8.61 -5.87
N GLN A 112 11.07 -9.46 -4.99
CA GLN A 112 11.99 -10.53 -5.41
C GLN A 112 11.29 -11.58 -6.27
N GLU A 113 9.98 -11.74 -6.08
CA GLU A 113 9.12 -12.67 -6.82
C GLU A 113 8.33 -11.95 -7.94
N TRP A 114 8.81 -10.79 -8.39
CA TRP A 114 8.05 -9.93 -9.32
C TRP A 114 7.67 -10.61 -10.63
N ASP A 115 8.55 -11.44 -11.19
CA ASP A 115 8.27 -12.15 -12.44
C ASP A 115 7.12 -13.16 -12.29
N HIS A 116 7.02 -13.80 -11.12
CA HIS A 116 5.90 -14.69 -10.78
C HIS A 116 4.63 -13.89 -10.51
N LEU A 117 4.74 -12.78 -9.77
CA LEU A 117 3.64 -11.86 -9.51
C LEU A 117 3.06 -11.26 -10.80
N ALA A 118 3.91 -10.91 -11.78
CA ALA A 118 3.50 -10.32 -13.06
C ALA A 118 2.67 -11.28 -13.93
N ALA A 119 2.65 -12.58 -13.62
CA ALA A 119 1.72 -13.52 -14.24
C ALA A 119 0.26 -13.26 -13.79
N ASP A 120 0.05 -12.66 -12.62
CA ASP A 120 -1.25 -12.18 -12.13
C ASP A 120 -1.30 -10.64 -12.19
N SER A 121 -1.83 -10.12 -13.31
CA SER A 121 -1.90 -8.68 -13.55
C SER A 121 -2.70 -7.90 -12.48
N LEU A 122 -3.65 -8.54 -11.78
CA LEU A 122 -4.41 -7.90 -10.71
C LEU A 122 -3.55 -7.71 -9.45
N GLN A 123 -2.79 -8.75 -9.09
CA GLN A 123 -1.89 -8.70 -7.93
C GLN A 123 -0.71 -7.76 -8.20
N GLU A 124 -0.14 -7.81 -9.41
CA GLU A 124 0.90 -6.87 -9.85
C GLU A 124 0.44 -5.41 -9.71
N GLU A 125 -0.74 -5.08 -10.24
CA GLU A 125 -1.29 -3.72 -10.19
C GLU A 125 -1.57 -3.28 -8.74
N LYS A 126 -2.05 -4.19 -7.89
CA LYS A 126 -2.25 -3.92 -6.46
C LYS A 126 -0.93 -3.54 -5.79
N VAL A 127 0.12 -4.35 -5.95
CA VAL A 127 1.44 -4.09 -5.35
C VAL A 127 2.02 -2.78 -5.87
N ARG A 128 1.94 -2.55 -7.19
CA ARG A 128 2.40 -1.30 -7.80
C ARG A 128 1.72 -0.08 -7.20
N ARG A 129 0.38 -0.09 -7.06
CA ARG A 129 -0.36 1.01 -6.41
C ARG A 129 0.08 1.24 -4.96
N ILE A 130 0.29 0.17 -4.20
CA ILE A 130 0.75 0.27 -2.81
C ILE A 130 2.12 0.97 -2.74
N MET A 131 3.07 0.55 -3.58
CA MET A 131 4.44 1.06 -3.57
C MET A 131 4.57 2.47 -4.15
N ASP A 132 3.87 2.76 -5.26
CA ASP A 132 4.07 3.99 -6.03
C ASP A 132 3.12 5.12 -5.66
N ILE A 133 1.97 4.79 -5.05
CA ILE A 133 0.91 5.75 -4.77
C ILE A 133 0.63 5.80 -3.27
N TYR A 134 0.13 4.71 -2.69
CA TYR A 134 -0.43 4.76 -1.33
C TYR A 134 0.63 4.98 -0.25
N PHE A 135 1.74 4.23 -0.27
CA PHE A 135 2.79 4.42 0.72
C PHE A 135 3.44 5.82 0.62
N PRO A 136 3.85 6.30 -0.58
CA PRO A 136 4.38 7.65 -0.74
C PRO A 136 3.43 8.74 -0.24
N GLU A 137 2.14 8.61 -0.53
CA GLU A 137 1.11 9.58 -0.12
C GLU A 137 0.90 9.57 1.40
N THR A 138 0.87 8.38 2.01
CA THR A 138 0.76 8.25 3.47
C THR A 138 1.99 8.88 4.16
N CYS A 139 3.19 8.69 3.60
CA CYS A 139 4.40 9.36 4.07
C CYS A 139 4.30 10.88 3.94
N ARG A 140 3.84 11.38 2.79
CA ARG A 140 3.69 12.81 2.50
C ARG A 140 2.76 13.49 3.50
N ILE A 141 1.61 12.88 3.78
CA ILE A 141 0.63 13.39 4.75
C ILE A 141 1.26 13.52 6.14
N LEU A 142 2.00 12.51 6.59
CA LEU A 142 2.68 12.55 7.88
C LEU A 142 3.79 13.62 7.93
N GLU A 143 4.55 13.81 6.85
CA GLU A 143 5.60 14.82 6.75
C GLU A 143 5.05 16.26 6.76
N GLU A 144 3.87 16.49 6.18
CA GLU A 144 3.22 17.80 6.12
C GLU A 144 2.47 18.18 7.42
N MET A 145 2.33 17.24 8.35
CA MET A 145 1.57 17.46 9.57
C MET A 145 2.27 18.41 10.54
N PRO A 146 1.57 19.44 11.06
CA PRO A 146 2.14 20.36 12.03
C PRO A 146 2.52 19.66 13.35
N GLY A 147 3.60 20.13 13.98
CA GLY A 147 4.18 19.52 15.19
C GLY A 147 3.19 19.31 16.36
N VAL A 148 2.13 20.12 16.47
CA VAL A 148 1.12 20.02 17.53
C VAL A 148 0.19 18.80 17.36
N ALA A 149 -0.03 18.35 16.13
CA ALA A 149 -0.85 17.18 15.79
C ALA A 149 0.00 15.92 15.53
N HIS A 150 1.31 16.00 15.71
CA HIS A 150 2.27 15.01 15.22
C HIS A 150 2.09 13.63 15.85
N ARG A 151 1.75 13.54 17.14
CA ARG A 151 1.51 12.23 17.79
C ARG A 151 0.30 11.51 17.21
N GLN A 152 -0.83 12.22 17.04
CA GLN A 152 -2.02 11.62 16.44
C GLN A 152 -1.76 11.24 14.97
N ALA A 153 -1.09 12.10 14.22
CA ALA A 153 -0.71 11.82 12.83
C ALA A 153 0.19 10.57 12.70
N VAL A 154 1.09 10.32 13.67
CA VAL A 154 1.88 9.09 13.71
C VAL A 154 0.99 7.86 13.92
N GLU A 155 0.03 7.91 14.85
CA GLU A 155 -0.89 6.78 15.06
C GLU A 155 -1.78 6.53 13.84
N ASP A 156 -2.29 7.60 13.22
CA ASP A 156 -3.09 7.53 12.00
C ASP A 156 -2.28 6.96 10.82
N PHE A 157 -0.99 7.35 10.71
CA PHE A 157 -0.06 6.77 9.76
C PHE A 157 0.16 5.28 10.02
N ARG A 158 0.36 4.88 11.28
CA ARG A 158 0.55 3.46 11.66
C ARG A 158 -0.69 2.64 11.32
N ALA A 159 -1.88 3.16 11.57
CA ALA A 159 -3.14 2.51 11.19
C ALA A 159 -3.23 2.33 9.67
N SER A 160 -2.87 3.36 8.90
CA SER A 160 -2.84 3.29 7.43
C SER A 160 -1.79 2.28 6.94
N LEU A 161 -0.60 2.27 7.54
CA LEU A 161 0.47 1.33 7.25
C LEU A 161 0.06 -0.11 7.54
N ALA A 162 -0.67 -0.36 8.63
CA ALA A 162 -1.19 -1.68 8.97
C ALA A 162 -2.19 -2.22 7.93
N VAL A 163 -3.01 -1.34 7.33
CA VAL A 163 -3.89 -1.71 6.22
C VAL A 163 -3.05 -2.09 4.99
N LEU A 164 -2.08 -1.27 4.61
CA LEU A 164 -1.20 -1.58 3.48
C LEU A 164 -0.38 -2.86 3.70
N GLN A 165 0.08 -3.09 4.94
CA GLN A 165 0.77 -4.30 5.35
C GLN A 165 -0.11 -5.53 5.15
N THR A 166 -1.37 -5.47 5.58
CA THR A 166 -2.33 -6.58 5.44
C THR A 166 -2.48 -6.97 3.97
N GLU A 167 -2.66 -5.99 3.09
CA GLU A 167 -2.77 -6.23 1.65
C GLU A 167 -1.51 -6.88 1.06
N ILE A 168 -0.33 -6.40 1.46
CA ILE A 168 0.95 -6.95 0.98
C ILE A 168 1.22 -8.35 1.52
N ASP A 169 0.84 -8.63 2.77
CA ASP A 169 0.93 -9.97 3.36
C ASP A 169 0.02 -10.96 2.63
N GLU A 170 -1.16 -10.53 2.18
CA GLU A 170 -2.04 -11.38 1.38
C GLU A 170 -1.40 -11.76 0.04
N VAL A 171 -0.78 -10.79 -0.65
CA VAL A 171 -0.03 -11.08 -1.89
C VAL A 171 1.13 -12.01 -1.62
N HIS A 172 1.94 -11.73 -0.59
CA HIS A 172 3.09 -12.56 -0.23
C HIS A 172 2.67 -14.00 0.11
N LYS A 173 1.56 -14.18 0.86
CA LYS A 173 1.00 -15.50 1.16
C LYS A 173 0.47 -16.21 -0.09
N ALA A 174 -0.07 -15.49 -1.07
CA ALA A 174 -0.48 -16.09 -2.33
C ALA A 174 0.73 -16.66 -3.08
N ILE A 175 1.79 -15.84 -3.25
CA ILE A 175 3.05 -16.26 -3.88
C ILE A 175 3.65 -17.49 -3.17
N LEU A 176 3.73 -17.48 -1.83
CA LEU A 176 4.27 -18.62 -1.07
C LEU A 176 3.44 -19.89 -1.25
N ARG A 177 2.10 -19.78 -1.36
CA ARG A 177 1.23 -20.94 -1.60
C ARG A 177 1.43 -21.51 -2.99
N ASP A 178 1.54 -20.65 -3.99
CA ASP A 178 1.73 -21.06 -5.38
C ASP A 178 3.09 -21.74 -5.55
N ASN A 179 4.17 -21.16 -5.01
CA ASN A 179 5.50 -21.76 -4.99
C ASN A 179 5.53 -23.14 -4.30
N LEU A 180 4.79 -23.30 -3.18
CA LEU A 180 4.68 -24.60 -2.50
C LEU A 180 3.88 -25.63 -3.31
N GLN A 181 2.89 -25.18 -4.09
CA GLN A 181 2.10 -26.04 -4.95
C GLN A 181 2.94 -26.54 -6.13
N GLU A 182 3.66 -25.65 -6.80
CA GLU A 182 4.59 -26.02 -7.87
C GLU A 182 5.65 -27.03 -7.41
N LEU A 183 6.20 -26.85 -6.19
CA LEU A 183 7.17 -27.78 -5.63
C LEU A 183 6.56 -29.18 -5.40
N LYS A 184 5.31 -29.26 -4.93
CA LYS A 184 4.60 -30.55 -4.74
C LYS A 184 4.31 -31.22 -6.06
N ASP A 185 3.92 -30.45 -7.07
CA ASP A 185 3.61 -30.95 -8.41
C ASP A 185 4.88 -31.47 -9.09
N ASN A 186 5.99 -30.73 -9.00
CA ASN A 186 7.30 -31.17 -9.45
C ASN A 186 7.76 -32.44 -8.74
N ARG A 187 7.59 -32.54 -7.42
CA ARG A 187 7.89 -33.77 -6.68
C ARG A 187 7.06 -34.94 -7.21
N THR A 188 5.75 -34.76 -7.35
CA THR A 188 4.84 -35.81 -7.85
C THR A 188 5.22 -36.25 -9.27
N PHE A 189 5.57 -35.30 -10.15
CA PHE A 189 6.07 -35.58 -11.48
C PHE A 189 7.36 -36.39 -11.45
N LEU A 190 8.34 -36.02 -10.61
CA LEU A 190 9.58 -36.77 -10.44
C LEU A 190 9.33 -38.17 -9.87
N GLU A 191 8.41 -38.32 -8.92
CA GLU A 191 8.02 -39.62 -8.36
C GLU A 191 7.37 -40.53 -9.43
N LEU A 192 6.59 -39.96 -10.36
CA LEU A 192 6.01 -40.69 -11.49
C LEU A 192 7.04 -41.02 -12.58
N GLN A 193 7.93 -40.09 -12.91
CA GLN A 193 8.92 -40.24 -13.98
C GLN A 193 10.07 -41.17 -13.58
N PHE A 194 10.54 -41.05 -12.34
CA PHE A 194 11.68 -41.81 -11.83
C PHE A 194 11.28 -42.93 -10.88
N GLY A 195 9.97 -43.11 -10.65
CA GLY A 195 9.38 -44.21 -9.88
C GLY A 195 10.14 -44.47 -8.59
N VAL A 196 9.93 -43.65 -7.54
CA VAL A 196 10.77 -43.68 -6.33
C VAL A 196 11.24 -45.09 -5.99
N VAL A 197 12.55 -45.24 -6.16
CA VAL A 197 13.43 -46.28 -5.63
C VAL A 197 13.10 -46.44 -4.15
N ARG A 198 12.12 -47.28 -3.83
CA ARG A 198 12.02 -47.88 -2.51
C ARG A 198 13.21 -48.82 -2.42
N LYS A 199 14.26 -48.41 -1.70
CA LYS A 199 15.13 -49.41 -1.09
C LYS A 199 14.27 -50.09 -0.03
N PRO A 200 13.99 -51.41 -0.12
CA PRO A 200 13.46 -52.11 1.03
C PRO A 200 14.57 -52.11 2.08
N GLU A 201 14.25 -51.66 3.28
CA GLU A 201 15.05 -51.98 4.46
C GLU A 201 14.91 -53.49 4.70
N GLU A 202 15.96 -54.25 4.40
CA GLU A 202 16.34 -55.51 5.06
C GLU A 202 17.86 -55.58 5.18
#